data_AF-A0A8S9BW38-F1
#
_entry.id   AF-A0A8S9BW38-F1
#
_cell.length_a   1.000
_cell.length_b   1.000
_cell.length_c   1.000
_cell.angle_alpha   90.00
_cell.angle_beta   90.00
_cell.angle_gamma   90.00
#
_symmetry.space_group_name_H-M   'P 1'
#
loop_
_entity.id
_entity.type
_entity.pdbx_description
1 polymer ?
#
loop_
_entity_poly.entity_id
_entity_poly.type
_entity_poly.pdbx_seq_one_letter_code
_entity_poly.pdbx_strand_id
1 'polypeptide(L)'
;MAPPWNSGSLILIACLVLLVLPGPAHCFGAGNIPSIAQVEGQNFRHGDIEDMLKTIAFIKGHKWTSMMVKRVYFGNWLRDYSQAVDVGSLKGVNAPTIRILVWVLSFMSFGYATEEFEVTEERLGVYRPEEHIDNPKDYADNKDARQYDPRLRGPVQQVELEIDMNTGMKNYIANESGGWATSAGYIKFSFARSIHFGRVYTNGSGGTRGKEADLCEALRCLGQGLHCMEVSLRFPRASVSTNPRKDFGAHTNYTELALRELGYREVFPHCGVGTEINVRGHRVFPLVTGTFGAVDFIHSVLGEATDHFTQSEVEEMDIALKGAEVAQNRSDSQRGEGRRGLFGSGGGTDFVSLLSQVPGMGGGLASSARDLQARSTAQEFENETVRADVNTQFAPPPASGVSGATSSIPGMSPDFDPVKTAKQIYPILEFRDKVVKAINNTIAKIPGLEPLIEKISETLTVFVLSLLAPFIRPIIEAVSKTLKDGSSTIVESRYHKPNAV
;
A
#
# COMPACT_ATOMS: atom_id res chain seq x y z
N MET A 1 56.11 -33.89 14.91
CA MET A 1 55.50 -33.49 13.62
C MET A 1 53.99 -33.49 13.84
N ALA A 2 53.35 -32.32 13.85
CA ALA A 2 51.90 -32.23 14.00
C ALA A 2 51.21 -32.76 12.74
N PRO A 3 50.07 -33.46 12.85
CA PRO A 3 49.41 -34.05 11.68
C PRO A 3 48.88 -32.94 10.76
N PRO A 4 48.91 -33.15 9.43
CA PRO A 4 48.38 -32.18 8.47
C PRO A 4 46.88 -32.05 8.68
N TRP A 5 46.39 -30.81 8.70
CA TRP A 5 44.97 -30.53 8.86
C TRP A 5 44.20 -31.14 7.68
N ASN A 6 43.19 -31.96 7.98
CA ASN A 6 42.31 -32.53 6.98
C ASN A 6 41.52 -31.40 6.30
N SER A 7 41.45 -31.41 4.96
CA SER A 7 40.73 -30.41 4.16
C SER A 7 39.27 -30.21 4.62
N GLY A 8 38.63 -31.27 5.14
CA GLY A 8 37.29 -31.16 5.74
C GLY A 8 37.24 -30.29 7.00
N SER A 9 38.29 -30.34 7.83
CA SER A 9 38.40 -29.50 9.03
C SER A 9 38.66 -28.03 8.68
N LEU A 10 39.42 -27.76 7.61
CA LEU A 10 39.64 -26.40 7.10
C LEU A 10 38.35 -25.79 6.54
N ILE A 11 37.55 -26.57 5.80
CA ILE A 11 36.24 -26.13 5.29
C ILE A 11 35.27 -25.86 6.45
N LEU A 12 35.23 -26.74 7.44
CA LEU A 12 34.35 -26.57 8.60
C LEU A 12 34.72 -25.32 9.42
N ILE A 13 36.02 -25.08 9.61
CA ILE A 13 36.54 -23.89 10.28
C ILE A 13 36.24 -22.64 9.44
N ALA A 14 36.39 -22.68 8.11
CA ALA A 14 36.04 -21.57 7.23
C ALA A 14 34.53 -21.26 7.28
N CYS A 15 33.66 -22.27 7.31
CA CYS A 15 32.21 -22.10 7.47
C CYS A 15 31.84 -21.54 8.85
N LEU A 16 32.50 -22.01 9.92
CA LEU A 16 32.30 -21.48 11.27
C LEU A 16 32.79 -20.03 11.39
N VAL A 17 33.91 -19.69 10.75
CA VAL A 17 34.40 -18.33 10.67
C VAL A 17 33.42 -17.46 9.87
N LEU A 18 32.87 -17.93 8.75
CA LEU A 18 31.84 -17.22 7.99
C LEU A 18 30.50 -17.07 8.74
N LEU A 19 30.18 -17.97 9.67
CA LEU A 19 28.99 -17.86 10.54
C LEU A 19 29.18 -16.89 11.71
N VAL A 20 30.43 -16.68 12.17
CA VAL A 20 30.75 -15.85 13.34
C VAL A 20 31.28 -14.46 12.94
N LEU A 21 31.69 -14.28 11.68
CA LEU A 21 32.11 -13.00 11.09
C LEU A 21 31.02 -11.95 10.84
N PRO A 22 29.72 -12.28 10.60
CA PRO A 22 28.73 -11.25 10.47
C PRO A 22 28.49 -10.63 11.85
N GLY A 23 28.94 -9.39 12.02
CA GLY A 23 28.49 -8.56 13.14
C GLY A 23 26.98 -8.30 13.04
N PRO A 24 26.34 -7.81 14.12
CA PRO A 24 24.94 -7.41 14.07
C PRO A 24 24.71 -6.44 12.91
N ALA A 25 23.93 -6.87 11.92
CA ALA A 25 23.47 -6.01 10.85
C ALA A 25 22.22 -5.29 11.33
N HIS A 26 22.24 -3.96 11.28
CA HIS A 26 21.01 -3.18 11.46
C HIS A 26 20.24 -3.24 10.14
N CYS A 27 19.25 -4.13 10.07
CA CYS A 27 18.37 -4.24 8.91
C CYS A 27 17.18 -3.28 9.05
N PHE A 28 16.72 -2.74 7.92
CA PHE A 28 15.53 -1.91 7.85
C PHE A 28 14.33 -2.77 7.42
N GLY A 29 13.13 -2.51 7.96
CA GLY A 29 11.93 -3.26 7.61
C GLY A 29 10.70 -2.35 7.55
N ALA A 30 9.68 -2.76 6.79
CA ALA A 30 8.41 -2.06 6.68
C ALA A 30 7.48 -2.34 7.90
N GLY A 31 6.51 -1.45 8.15
CA GLY A 31 5.54 -1.54 9.26
C GLY A 31 5.72 -0.47 10.34
N ASN A 32 5.20 -0.71 11.55
CA ASN A 32 5.43 0.13 12.73
C ASN A 32 6.02 -0.79 13.83
N ILE A 33 7.00 -0.32 14.61
CA ILE A 33 7.59 -1.14 15.66
C ILE A 33 6.59 -1.24 16.82
N PRO A 34 6.12 -2.44 17.20
CA PRO A 34 5.18 -2.57 18.31
C PRO A 34 5.73 -1.92 19.57
N SER A 35 4.89 -1.20 20.31
CA SER A 35 5.29 -0.41 21.48
C SER A 35 5.76 -1.21 22.72
N ILE A 36 6.00 -2.50 22.53
CA ILE A 36 6.54 -3.43 23.53
C ILE A 36 7.92 -3.95 23.12
N ALA A 37 8.37 -3.63 21.90
CA ALA A 37 9.63 -4.12 21.37
C ALA A 37 10.78 -3.28 21.93
N GLN A 38 11.86 -3.94 22.37
CA GLN A 38 13.06 -3.25 22.89
C GLN A 38 13.76 -2.32 21.88
N VAL A 39 13.33 -2.35 20.62
CA VAL A 39 13.85 -1.54 19.51
C VAL A 39 12.97 -0.31 19.20
N GLU A 40 11.84 -0.12 19.90
CA GLU A 40 11.00 1.09 19.78
C GLU A 40 11.82 2.34 20.14
N GLY A 41 11.86 3.32 19.23
CA GLY A 41 12.64 4.56 19.40
C GLY A 41 14.15 4.41 19.16
N GLN A 42 14.65 3.22 18.81
CA GLN A 42 16.04 2.97 18.41
C GLN A 42 16.15 2.61 16.92
N ASN A 43 15.29 1.71 16.45
CA ASN A 43 15.03 1.47 15.04
C ASN A 43 13.76 2.22 14.63
N PHE A 44 13.59 2.45 13.33
CA PHE A 44 12.34 3.03 12.82
C PHE A 44 11.86 2.24 11.58
N ARG A 45 10.60 2.34 11.23
CA ARG A 45 9.97 1.78 10.03
C ARG A 45 9.09 2.85 9.38
N HIS A 46 8.51 2.55 8.22
CA HIS A 46 7.76 3.53 7.41
C HIS A 46 6.61 4.22 8.19
N GLY A 47 5.97 3.53 9.14
CA GLY A 47 4.90 4.10 9.97
C GLY A 47 5.35 4.86 11.23
N ASP A 48 6.66 5.00 11.48
CA ASP A 48 7.19 5.59 12.72
C ASP A 48 7.44 7.11 12.61
N ILE A 49 7.47 7.67 11.39
CA ILE A 49 7.56 9.12 11.20
C ILE A 49 6.29 9.82 11.71
N GLU A 50 5.14 9.16 11.63
CA GLU A 50 3.89 9.67 12.15
C GLU A 50 3.84 9.61 13.69
N ASP A 51 4.56 8.70 14.32
CA ASP A 51 4.73 8.69 15.77
C ASP A 51 5.65 9.82 16.25
N MET A 52 6.62 10.23 15.43
CA MET A 52 7.39 11.47 15.67
C MET A 52 6.52 12.74 15.59
N LEU A 53 5.37 12.73 14.92
CA LEU A 53 4.45 13.90 14.95
C LEU A 53 3.94 14.17 16.35
N LYS A 54 3.77 13.13 17.18
CA LYS A 54 3.38 13.27 18.59
C LYS A 54 4.43 14.04 19.41
N THR A 55 5.70 14.07 18.97
CA THR A 55 6.82 14.68 19.69
C THR A 55 7.25 16.04 19.13
N ILE A 56 7.12 16.26 17.82
CA ILE A 56 7.68 17.45 17.13
C ILE A 56 6.66 18.60 16.97
N ALA A 57 5.36 18.32 16.90
CA ALA A 57 4.36 19.34 16.55
C ALA A 57 3.17 19.35 17.52
N PHE A 58 2.91 20.50 18.14
CA PHE A 58 1.61 20.77 18.75
C PHE A 58 0.66 21.30 17.67
N ILE A 59 -0.46 20.60 17.44
CA ILE A 59 -1.59 21.20 16.73
C ILE A 59 -2.14 22.28 17.65
N LYS A 60 -2.18 23.54 17.19
CA LYS A 60 -2.65 24.67 18.01
C LYS A 60 -4.05 24.36 18.55
N GLY A 61 -4.14 24.08 19.85
CA GLY A 61 -5.40 23.76 20.54
C GLY A 61 -5.78 22.27 20.58
N HIS A 62 -5.00 21.35 20.01
CA HIS A 62 -5.29 19.91 20.00
C HIS A 62 -4.04 19.05 20.27
N LYS A 63 -4.23 17.94 20.99
CA LYS A 63 -3.24 16.87 21.08
C LYS A 63 -3.39 15.93 19.90
N TRP A 64 -2.29 15.35 19.42
CA TRP A 64 -2.34 14.24 18.47
C TRP A 64 -3.09 13.06 19.08
N THR A 65 -4.09 12.55 18.36
CA THR A 65 -4.78 11.30 18.71
C THR A 65 -4.28 10.17 17.81
N SER A 66 -4.44 8.91 18.25
CA SER A 66 -4.11 7.74 17.42
C SER A 66 -4.87 7.73 16.09
N MET A 67 -6.10 8.25 16.06
CA MET A 67 -6.87 8.40 14.82
C MET A 67 -6.26 9.43 13.87
N MET A 68 -5.76 10.55 14.39
CA MET A 68 -5.12 11.57 13.56
C MET A 68 -3.82 11.06 12.95
N VAL A 69 -3.01 10.34 13.73
CA VAL A 69 -1.79 9.67 13.24
C VAL A 69 -2.15 8.63 12.18
N LYS A 70 -3.17 7.81 12.41
CA LYS A 70 -3.67 6.84 11.43
C LYS A 70 -4.12 7.51 10.11
N ARG A 71 -4.75 8.69 10.16
CA ARG A 71 -5.15 9.46 8.95
C ARG A 71 -3.96 10.03 8.19
N VAL A 72 -2.90 10.42 8.89
CA VAL A 72 -1.63 10.81 8.25
C VAL A 72 -1.03 9.58 7.57
N TYR A 73 -0.89 8.48 8.30
CA TYR A 73 -0.33 7.24 7.74
C TYR A 73 -1.14 6.72 6.55
N PHE A 74 -2.47 6.87 6.54
CA PHE A 74 -3.29 6.55 5.37
C PHE A 74 -2.89 7.35 4.12
N GLY A 75 -2.57 8.64 4.28
CA GLY A 75 -2.06 9.47 3.19
C GLY A 75 -0.70 9.01 2.66
N ASN A 76 0.17 8.54 3.56
CA ASN A 76 1.47 7.94 3.23
C ASN A 76 1.28 6.62 2.48
N TRP A 77 0.57 5.67 3.09
CA TRP A 77 0.23 4.35 2.55
C TRP A 77 -0.42 4.40 1.16
N LEU A 78 -1.28 5.39 0.88
CA LEU A 78 -1.88 5.55 -0.45
C LEU A 78 -0.83 5.82 -1.55
N ARG A 79 0.33 6.39 -1.22
CA ARG A 79 1.43 6.61 -2.15
C ARG A 79 2.12 5.31 -2.51
N ASP A 80 2.45 4.49 -1.53
CA ASP A 80 2.99 3.15 -1.75
C ASP A 80 2.08 2.34 -2.68
N TYR A 81 0.78 2.30 -2.39
CA TYR A 81 -0.17 1.52 -3.19
C TYR A 81 -0.56 2.18 -4.51
N SER A 82 -0.25 3.46 -4.73
CA SER A 82 -0.44 4.08 -6.05
C SER A 82 0.48 3.48 -7.11
N GLN A 83 1.62 2.91 -6.69
CA GLN A 83 2.53 2.15 -7.53
C GLN A 83 1.85 0.93 -8.17
N ALA A 84 0.77 0.40 -7.57
CA ALA A 84 -0.06 -0.66 -8.17
C ALA A 84 -0.71 -0.21 -9.48
N VAL A 85 -0.99 1.09 -9.60
CA VAL A 85 -1.66 1.72 -10.75
C VAL A 85 -0.59 2.33 -11.66
N ASP A 86 0.27 1.45 -12.17
CA ASP A 86 1.34 1.76 -13.14
C ASP A 86 1.12 1.03 -14.48
N VAL A 87 1.83 1.44 -15.52
CA VAL A 87 1.90 0.80 -16.84
C VAL A 87 2.06 -0.72 -16.75
N GLY A 88 2.86 -1.23 -15.80
CA GLY A 88 3.03 -2.66 -15.58
C GLY A 88 1.70 -3.40 -15.38
N SER A 89 0.87 -2.90 -14.47
CA SER A 89 -0.45 -3.46 -14.16
C SER A 89 -1.51 -3.08 -15.20
N LEU A 90 -1.50 -1.82 -15.66
CA LEU A 90 -2.51 -1.24 -16.55
C LEU A 90 -2.52 -1.84 -17.96
N LYS A 91 -1.44 -2.51 -18.37
CA LYS A 91 -1.41 -3.31 -19.60
C LYS A 91 -2.37 -4.50 -19.55
N GLY A 92 -2.66 -5.04 -18.36
CA GLY A 92 -3.47 -6.24 -18.19
C GLY A 92 -4.76 -6.03 -17.39
N VAL A 93 -4.77 -5.07 -16.46
CA VAL A 93 -5.85 -4.85 -15.50
C VAL A 93 -6.20 -3.36 -15.48
N ASN A 94 -7.49 -3.02 -15.62
CA ASN A 94 -7.90 -1.60 -15.59
C ASN A 94 -7.75 -0.98 -14.19
N ALA A 95 -7.51 0.34 -14.12
CA ALA A 95 -7.30 1.07 -12.87
C ALA A 95 -8.44 0.92 -11.85
N PRO A 96 -9.75 0.99 -12.24
CA PRO A 96 -10.84 0.78 -11.30
C PRO A 96 -10.82 -0.59 -10.61
N THR A 97 -10.39 -1.64 -11.31
CA THR A 97 -10.29 -3.01 -10.76
C THR A 97 -9.18 -3.10 -9.72
N ILE A 98 -7.99 -2.55 -10.03
CA ILE A 98 -6.86 -2.47 -9.09
C ILE A 98 -7.29 -1.70 -7.83
N ARG A 99 -8.01 -0.59 -8.01
CA ARG A 99 -8.50 0.24 -6.89
C ARG A 99 -9.42 -0.53 -5.95
N ILE A 100 -10.27 -1.44 -6.45
CA ILE A 100 -11.11 -2.28 -5.58
C ILE A 100 -10.24 -3.16 -4.66
N LEU A 101 -9.19 -3.78 -5.20
CA LEU A 101 -8.27 -4.60 -4.41
C LEU A 101 -7.54 -3.76 -3.36
N VAL A 102 -6.98 -2.61 -3.75
CA VAL A 102 -6.34 -1.66 -2.82
C VAL A 102 -7.32 -1.18 -1.75
N TRP A 103 -8.60 -1.00 -2.09
CA TRP A 103 -9.61 -0.58 -1.13
C TRP A 103 -9.88 -1.64 -0.05
N VAL A 104 -9.90 -2.93 -0.43
CA VAL A 104 -10.01 -4.04 0.53
C VAL A 104 -8.74 -4.18 1.37
N LEU A 105 -7.55 -3.98 0.79
CA LEU A 105 -6.29 -3.98 1.54
C LEU A 105 -6.21 -2.82 2.55
N SER A 106 -6.70 -1.64 2.16
CA SER A 106 -6.86 -0.50 3.07
C SER A 106 -7.78 -0.85 4.23
N PHE A 107 -8.91 -1.50 3.95
CA PHE A 107 -9.81 -1.99 5.00
C PHE A 107 -9.09 -2.92 5.98
N MET A 108 -8.34 -3.90 5.48
CA MET A 108 -7.58 -4.85 6.31
C MET A 108 -6.51 -4.16 7.16
N SER A 109 -5.86 -3.12 6.62
CA SER A 109 -4.77 -2.40 7.28
C SER A 109 -5.26 -1.40 8.34
N PHE A 110 -6.28 -0.61 8.00
CA PHE A 110 -6.73 0.50 8.84
C PHE A 110 -7.90 0.14 9.74
N GLY A 111 -8.61 -0.93 9.39
CA GLY A 111 -9.89 -1.34 9.93
C GLY A 111 -11.06 -0.56 9.34
N TYR A 112 -10.86 0.66 8.86
CA TYR A 112 -11.92 1.49 8.27
C TYR A 112 -11.78 1.57 6.77
N ALA A 113 -12.89 1.80 6.08
CA ALA A 113 -12.89 1.76 4.61
C ALA A 113 -13.78 2.83 3.96
N THR A 114 -14.56 3.55 4.73
CA THR A 114 -15.44 4.61 4.22
C THR A 114 -14.99 6.00 4.66
N GLU A 115 -15.63 7.04 4.14
CA GLU A 115 -15.39 8.44 4.52
C GLU A 115 -13.92 8.85 4.36
N GLU A 116 -13.18 9.09 5.44
CA GLU A 116 -11.77 9.50 5.38
C GLU A 116 -10.82 8.39 4.93
N PHE A 117 -11.22 7.12 5.05
CA PHE A 117 -10.42 5.94 4.66
C PHE A 117 -10.88 5.33 3.34
N GLU A 118 -11.82 5.98 2.64
CA GLU A 118 -12.24 5.55 1.31
C GLU A 118 -11.13 5.74 0.28
N VAL A 119 -10.82 4.67 -0.45
CA VAL A 119 -9.84 4.66 -1.54
C VAL A 119 -10.52 5.10 -2.84
N THR A 120 -10.59 6.42 -3.03
CA THR A 120 -11.11 7.02 -4.26
C THR A 120 -10.05 7.10 -5.35
N GLU A 121 -10.49 7.30 -6.59
CA GLU A 121 -9.60 7.51 -7.74
C GLU A 121 -8.64 8.69 -7.52
N GLU A 122 -9.12 9.79 -6.91
CA GLU A 122 -8.30 10.98 -6.67
C GLU A 122 -7.34 10.82 -5.48
N ARG A 123 -7.71 10.03 -4.47
CA ARG A 123 -6.88 9.78 -3.28
C ARG A 123 -5.77 8.77 -3.54
N LEU A 124 -6.08 7.69 -4.29
CA LEU A 124 -5.10 6.70 -4.70
C LEU A 124 -4.21 7.22 -5.83
N GLY A 125 -4.79 7.93 -6.81
CA GLY A 125 -4.03 8.43 -7.95
C GLY A 125 -3.45 7.29 -8.80
N VAL A 126 -2.30 7.57 -9.41
CA VAL A 126 -1.50 6.62 -10.21
C VAL A 126 -0.04 6.73 -9.79
N TYR A 127 0.78 5.78 -10.24
CA TYR A 127 2.22 5.89 -10.05
C TYR A 127 2.80 7.14 -10.73
N ARG A 128 3.67 7.85 -9.99
CA ARG A 128 4.36 9.05 -10.45
C ARG A 128 5.79 9.05 -9.87
N PRO A 129 6.84 9.04 -10.71
CA PRO A 129 8.23 9.00 -10.23
C PRO A 129 8.56 10.12 -9.23
N GLU A 130 8.01 11.31 -9.45
CA GLU A 130 8.25 12.46 -8.57
C GLU A 130 7.71 12.27 -7.14
N GLU A 131 6.73 11.39 -6.92
CA GLU A 131 6.16 11.12 -5.60
C GLU A 131 7.08 10.24 -4.74
N HIS A 132 7.99 9.51 -5.39
CA HIS A 132 8.92 8.54 -4.79
C HIS A 132 10.40 8.90 -5.00
N ILE A 133 10.67 10.01 -5.70
CA ILE A 133 12.03 10.45 -6.09
C ILE A 133 12.74 9.41 -6.98
N ASP A 134 11.96 8.63 -7.71
CA ASP A 134 12.50 7.65 -8.64
C ASP A 134 13.10 8.32 -9.86
N ASN A 135 14.15 7.71 -10.39
CA ASN A 135 14.76 8.13 -11.64
C ASN A 135 13.80 7.79 -12.80
N PRO A 136 13.26 8.80 -13.50
CA PRO A 136 12.26 8.57 -14.55
C PRO A 136 12.89 8.09 -15.87
N LYS A 137 14.22 7.89 -15.92
CA LYS A 137 14.92 7.39 -17.10
C LYS A 137 14.30 6.08 -17.57
N ASP A 138 14.00 6.00 -18.88
CA ASP A 138 13.44 4.82 -19.54
C ASP A 138 12.05 4.39 -19.02
N TYR A 139 11.35 5.25 -18.27
CA TYR A 139 10.00 4.97 -17.78
C TYR A 139 9.05 4.61 -18.93
N ALA A 140 8.27 3.54 -18.74
CA ALA A 140 7.37 2.96 -19.74
C ALA A 140 8.04 2.59 -21.08
N ASP A 141 9.31 2.14 -21.04
CA ASP A 141 10.13 1.87 -22.24
C ASP A 141 10.24 3.09 -23.17
N ASN A 142 10.26 4.30 -22.59
CA ASN A 142 10.21 5.60 -23.29
C ASN A 142 8.97 5.82 -24.17
N LYS A 143 7.90 5.03 -23.98
CA LYS A 143 6.60 5.29 -24.59
C LYS A 143 5.80 6.24 -23.71
N ASP A 144 4.85 6.95 -24.31
CA ASP A 144 3.95 7.82 -23.55
C ASP A 144 3.01 6.97 -22.68
N ALA A 145 3.27 6.94 -21.36
CA ALA A 145 2.45 6.17 -20.42
C ALA A 145 1.01 6.66 -20.34
N ARG A 146 0.74 7.92 -20.75
CA ARG A 146 -0.59 8.53 -20.71
C ARG A 146 -1.60 7.85 -21.63
N GLN A 147 -1.14 6.99 -22.54
CA GLN A 147 -2.01 6.12 -23.33
C GLN A 147 -2.76 5.07 -22.48
N TYR A 148 -2.21 4.69 -21.32
CA TYR A 148 -2.81 3.73 -20.39
C TYR A 148 -3.71 4.43 -19.36
N ASP A 149 -3.23 5.53 -18.78
CA ASP A 149 -4.01 6.44 -17.91
C ASP A 149 -3.47 7.87 -18.07
N PRO A 150 -4.32 8.87 -18.37
CA PRO A 150 -3.87 10.24 -18.66
C PRO A 150 -3.11 10.93 -17.51
N ARG A 151 -3.25 10.40 -16.29
CA ARG A 151 -2.58 10.92 -15.09
C ARG A 151 -1.14 10.40 -14.95
N LEU A 152 -0.73 9.39 -15.70
CA LEU A 152 0.64 8.86 -15.64
C LEU A 152 1.67 9.86 -16.18
N ARG A 153 2.95 9.60 -15.87
CA ARG A 153 4.05 10.46 -16.31
C ARG A 153 4.17 10.40 -17.85
N GLY A 154 4.13 11.57 -18.49
CA GLY A 154 4.42 11.70 -19.93
C GLY A 154 5.90 11.49 -20.27
N PRO A 155 6.29 11.64 -21.55
CA PRO A 155 7.68 11.45 -21.98
C PRO A 155 8.68 12.30 -21.20
N VAL A 156 9.80 11.69 -20.85
CA VAL A 156 10.87 12.29 -20.03
C VAL A 156 11.87 12.99 -20.93
N GLN A 157 12.13 14.27 -20.66
CA GLN A 157 13.12 15.02 -21.44
C GLN A 157 14.53 14.77 -20.90
N GLN A 158 15.52 14.74 -21.79
CA GLN A 158 16.91 14.48 -21.40
C GLN A 158 17.43 15.48 -20.35
N VAL A 159 17.01 16.75 -20.45
CA VAL A 159 17.38 17.81 -19.50
C VAL A 159 16.92 17.49 -18.07
N GLU A 160 15.83 16.75 -17.87
CA GLU A 160 15.37 16.34 -16.53
C GLU A 160 16.38 15.40 -15.85
N LEU A 161 17.12 14.63 -16.64
CA LEU A 161 18.11 13.65 -16.20
C LEU A 161 19.51 14.27 -16.05
N GLU A 162 19.69 15.52 -16.42
CA GLU A 162 20.96 16.24 -16.23
C GLU A 162 21.16 16.64 -14.77
N ILE A 163 22.40 17.02 -14.44
CA ILE A 163 22.76 17.47 -13.09
C ILE A 163 22.56 18.97 -13.02
N ASP A 164 21.80 19.42 -12.03
CA ASP A 164 21.71 20.83 -11.68
C ASP A 164 23.01 21.30 -11.02
N MET A 165 23.80 22.09 -11.73
CA MET A 165 25.08 22.63 -11.23
C MET A 165 24.94 23.61 -10.05
N ASN A 166 23.72 24.00 -9.68
CA ASN A 166 23.46 24.78 -8.47
C ASN A 166 23.38 23.93 -7.20
N THR A 167 22.89 22.70 -7.34
CA THR A 167 22.55 21.84 -6.20
C THR A 167 23.36 20.55 -6.15
N GLY A 168 23.88 20.09 -7.29
CA GLY A 168 24.52 18.79 -7.46
C GLY A 168 23.53 17.63 -7.57
N MET A 169 22.22 17.90 -7.61
CA MET A 169 21.16 16.89 -7.74
C MET A 169 20.73 16.74 -9.19
N LYS A 170 20.06 15.64 -9.53
CA LYS A 170 19.35 15.53 -10.81
C LYS A 170 18.22 16.57 -10.91
N ASN A 171 18.00 17.08 -12.13
CA ASN A 171 17.01 18.15 -12.38
C ASN A 171 15.58 17.75 -11.97
N TYR A 172 15.17 16.49 -12.15
CA TYR A 172 13.86 15.98 -11.72
C TYR A 172 13.66 15.95 -10.18
N ILE A 173 14.70 16.14 -9.37
CA ILE A 173 14.57 16.06 -7.90
C ILE A 173 14.04 17.39 -7.35
N ALA A 174 14.74 18.49 -7.65
CA ALA A 174 14.46 19.78 -7.01
C ALA A 174 14.53 21.01 -7.95
N ASN A 175 14.87 20.83 -9.22
CA ASN A 175 14.96 21.96 -10.14
C ASN A 175 13.58 22.30 -10.75
N GLU A 176 12.87 23.23 -10.13
CA GLU A 176 11.53 23.65 -10.55
C GLU A 176 11.53 24.68 -11.71
N SER A 177 12.68 25.16 -12.20
CA SER A 177 12.71 26.18 -13.27
C SER A 177 12.41 25.62 -14.67
N GLY A 178 12.35 24.30 -14.80
CA GLY A 178 12.36 23.60 -16.09
C GLY A 178 11.03 23.24 -16.71
N GLY A 179 9.92 23.45 -16.00
CA GLY A 179 8.58 23.04 -16.47
C GLY A 179 8.34 21.52 -16.49
N TRP A 180 9.22 20.73 -15.87
CA TRP A 180 9.01 19.30 -15.60
C TRP A 180 8.51 19.07 -14.18
N ALA A 181 7.99 17.87 -13.92
CA ALA A 181 7.59 17.46 -12.57
C ALA A 181 8.83 17.22 -11.70
N THR A 182 8.78 17.67 -10.44
CA THR A 182 9.87 17.43 -9.49
C THR A 182 9.34 16.98 -8.14
N SER A 183 10.12 16.18 -7.42
CA SER A 183 9.79 15.75 -6.06
C SER A 183 9.67 16.91 -5.09
N ALA A 184 10.54 17.92 -5.19
CA ALA A 184 10.41 19.14 -4.39
C ALA A 184 9.10 19.90 -4.69
N GLY A 185 8.71 19.97 -5.97
CA GLY A 185 7.43 20.55 -6.39
C GLY A 185 6.24 19.77 -5.83
N TYR A 186 6.33 18.44 -5.83
CA TYR A 186 5.29 17.56 -5.27
C TYR A 186 5.15 17.74 -3.75
N ILE A 187 6.25 17.77 -3.00
CA ILE A 187 6.25 18.03 -1.55
C ILE A 187 5.57 19.37 -1.25
N LYS A 188 5.95 20.43 -1.99
CA LYS A 188 5.33 21.76 -1.86
C LYS A 188 3.83 21.72 -2.12
N PHE A 189 3.41 21.03 -3.18
CA PHE A 189 2.00 20.86 -3.51
C PHE A 189 1.22 20.16 -2.39
N SER A 190 1.74 19.04 -1.88
CA SER A 190 1.12 18.25 -0.82
C SER A 190 0.99 19.02 0.50
N PHE A 191 2.05 19.71 0.93
CA PHE A 191 1.98 20.54 2.13
C PHE A 191 1.14 21.80 1.94
N ALA A 192 1.14 22.42 0.76
CA ALA A 192 0.25 23.55 0.49
C ALA A 192 -1.22 23.14 0.62
N ARG A 193 -1.58 21.94 0.12
CA ARG A 193 -2.93 21.37 0.31
C ARG A 193 -3.23 21.06 1.77
N SER A 194 -2.30 20.43 2.49
CA SER A 194 -2.46 20.17 3.92
C SER A 194 -2.72 21.45 4.72
N ILE A 195 -1.93 22.50 4.46
CA ILE A 195 -2.10 23.83 5.07
C ILE A 195 -3.43 24.46 4.66
N HIS A 196 -3.82 24.33 3.38
CA HIS A 196 -5.09 24.86 2.89
C HIS A 196 -6.28 24.24 3.65
N PHE A 197 -6.39 22.91 3.67
CA PHE A 197 -7.48 22.23 4.36
C PHE A 197 -7.44 22.46 5.87
N GLY A 198 -6.25 22.52 6.48
CA GLY A 198 -6.10 22.88 7.90
C GLY A 198 -6.58 24.31 8.19
N ARG A 199 -6.37 25.25 7.27
CA ARG A 199 -6.90 26.63 7.37
C ARG A 199 -8.41 26.68 7.16
N VAL A 200 -8.97 25.91 6.23
CA VAL A 200 -10.42 25.79 6.03
C VAL A 200 -11.08 25.22 7.29
N TYR A 201 -10.51 24.16 7.87
CA TYR A 201 -10.97 23.59 9.14
C TYR A 201 -10.98 24.62 10.28
N THR A 202 -9.89 25.39 10.44
CA THR A 202 -9.73 26.32 11.57
C THR A 202 -10.46 27.65 11.39
N ASN A 203 -10.55 28.17 10.17
CA ASN A 203 -11.00 29.54 9.86
C ASN A 203 -12.09 29.61 8.77
N GLY A 204 -12.67 28.48 8.36
CA GLY A 204 -13.69 28.43 7.32
C GLY A 204 -14.90 29.34 7.59
N SER A 205 -15.32 30.11 6.59
CA SER A 205 -16.48 31.00 6.68
C SER A 205 -17.81 30.25 6.53
N GLY A 206 -18.92 30.85 6.98
CA GLY A 206 -20.28 30.34 6.68
C GLY A 206 -20.63 28.99 7.32
N GLY A 207 -20.08 28.67 8.50
CA GLY A 207 -20.38 27.43 9.23
C GLY A 207 -19.56 26.20 8.81
N THR A 208 -18.55 26.38 7.94
CA THR A 208 -17.61 25.32 7.55
C THR A 208 -16.49 25.10 8.56
N ARG A 209 -16.27 26.05 9.48
CA ARG A 209 -15.30 25.91 10.56
C ARG A 209 -15.60 24.69 11.42
N GLY A 210 -14.56 23.90 11.71
CA GLY A 210 -14.66 22.71 12.54
C GLY A 210 -15.21 21.47 11.81
N LYS A 211 -15.37 21.51 10.48
CA LYS A 211 -15.83 20.36 9.70
C LYS A 211 -14.75 19.28 9.65
N GLU A 212 -15.01 18.14 10.27
CA GLU A 212 -14.05 17.05 10.42
C GLU A 212 -13.47 16.55 9.08
N ALA A 213 -14.26 16.56 8.01
CA ALA A 213 -13.79 16.18 6.67
C ALA A 213 -12.58 17.00 6.20
N ASP A 214 -12.53 18.30 6.54
CA ASP A 214 -11.42 19.18 6.16
C ASP A 214 -10.17 18.86 7.00
N LEU A 215 -10.33 18.49 8.27
CA LEU A 215 -9.22 18.01 9.10
C LEU A 215 -8.67 16.68 8.57
N CYS A 216 -9.55 15.74 8.24
CA CYS A 216 -9.15 14.45 7.66
C CYS A 216 -8.36 14.63 6.37
N GLU A 217 -8.84 15.48 5.46
CA GLU A 217 -8.14 15.74 4.20
C GLU A 217 -6.82 16.48 4.40
N ALA A 218 -6.74 17.39 5.38
CA ALA A 218 -5.48 18.05 5.77
C ALA A 218 -4.43 17.04 6.25
N LEU A 219 -4.82 16.08 7.09
CA LEU A 219 -3.95 15.02 7.61
C LEU A 219 -3.54 14.04 6.52
N ARG A 220 -4.46 13.65 5.63
CA ARG A 220 -4.14 12.80 4.47
C ARG A 220 -3.12 13.48 3.54
N CYS A 221 -3.31 14.76 3.22
CA CYS A 221 -2.35 15.53 2.42
C CYS A 221 -1.01 15.71 3.15
N LEU A 222 -1.01 15.79 4.49
CA LEU A 222 0.22 15.80 5.28
C LEU A 222 0.98 14.50 5.09
N GLY A 223 0.31 13.35 5.23
CA GLY A 223 0.89 12.03 4.99
C GLY A 223 1.44 11.86 3.57
N GLN A 224 0.68 12.34 2.58
CA GLN A 224 1.09 12.35 1.18
C GLN A 224 2.40 13.13 0.95
N GLY A 225 2.57 14.28 1.61
CA GLY A 225 3.82 15.04 1.56
C GLY A 225 4.94 14.41 2.39
N LEU A 226 4.58 13.79 3.52
CA LEU A 226 5.51 13.10 4.39
C LEU A 226 6.09 11.86 3.72
N HIS A 227 5.34 11.11 2.92
CA HIS A 227 5.87 10.00 2.12
C HIS A 227 7.09 10.44 1.30
N CYS A 228 6.92 11.43 0.42
CA CYS A 228 8.04 11.95 -0.39
C CYS A 228 9.13 12.64 0.45
N MET A 229 8.83 13.14 1.65
CA MET A 229 9.82 13.76 2.57
C MET A 229 10.56 12.76 3.47
N GLU A 230 9.95 11.64 3.78
CA GLU A 230 10.66 10.46 4.27
C GLU A 230 11.75 10.12 3.25
N VAL A 231 11.43 10.31 1.95
CA VAL A 231 12.36 10.29 0.82
C VAL A 231 13.19 11.56 0.64
N SER A 232 13.01 12.65 1.39
CA SER A 232 13.77 13.90 1.21
C SER A 232 13.71 14.89 2.37
N LEU A 233 14.74 14.86 3.23
CA LEU A 233 15.10 16.04 4.03
C LEU A 233 16.62 16.27 4.08
N ARG A 234 17.01 17.44 3.56
CA ARG A 234 18.30 18.11 3.74
C ARG A 234 18.17 19.10 4.91
N PHE A 235 19.00 18.97 5.94
CA PHE A 235 19.08 19.98 7.01
C PHE A 235 20.24 20.96 6.79
N PRO A 236 20.02 22.29 6.83
CA PRO A 236 21.10 23.25 7.02
C PRO A 236 21.45 23.33 8.51
N ARG A 237 22.72 23.02 8.83
CA ARG A 237 23.43 23.28 10.09
C ARG A 237 22.56 23.60 11.33
N ALA A 238 22.25 22.57 12.13
CA ALA A 238 22.05 22.73 13.56
C ALA A 238 22.42 21.44 14.29
N SER A 239 23.12 21.63 15.42
CA SER A 239 23.56 20.59 16.35
C SER A 239 22.39 19.78 16.93
N VAL A 240 22.69 18.54 17.33
CA VAL A 240 21.90 17.60 18.14
C VAL A 240 20.95 16.65 17.39
N SER A 241 21.48 15.45 17.13
CA SER A 241 20.87 14.13 17.29
C SER A 241 19.34 14.04 17.49
N THR A 242 18.59 14.06 16.39
CA THR A 242 17.34 13.30 16.20
C THR A 242 17.16 13.06 14.70
N ASN A 243 16.94 11.81 14.30
CA ASN A 243 17.15 11.33 12.93
C ASN A 243 15.79 11.13 12.20
N PRO A 244 15.38 11.99 11.26
CA PRO A 244 14.43 11.61 10.20
C PRO A 244 15.20 11.60 8.88
N ARG A 245 15.72 10.44 8.47
CA ARG A 245 16.59 10.29 7.28
C ARG A 245 16.32 9.01 6.48
N LYS A 246 15.08 8.49 6.50
CA LYS A 246 14.92 7.07 6.15
C LYS A 246 14.92 6.76 4.67
N ASP A 247 14.18 7.46 3.84
CA ASP A 247 14.06 7.02 2.45
C ASP A 247 14.96 7.83 1.49
N PHE A 248 15.33 9.08 1.80
CA PHE A 248 16.37 9.78 0.99
C PHE A 248 17.69 9.03 1.03
N GLY A 249 18.02 8.44 2.19
CA GLY A 249 19.21 7.61 2.35
C GLY A 249 19.10 6.25 1.67
N ALA A 250 17.88 5.75 1.42
CA ALA A 250 17.61 4.43 0.84
C ALA A 250 17.44 4.47 -0.69
N HIS A 251 16.77 5.49 -1.22
CA HIS A 251 16.48 5.64 -2.65
C HIS A 251 17.54 6.46 -3.41
N THR A 252 18.51 7.04 -2.69
CA THR A 252 19.58 7.84 -3.28
C THR A 252 20.94 7.43 -2.74
N ASN A 253 22.01 7.86 -3.40
CA ASN A 253 23.37 7.71 -2.88
C ASN A 253 23.71 8.65 -1.70
N TYR A 254 22.73 9.31 -1.08
CA TYR A 254 22.94 10.32 -0.04
C TYR A 254 23.76 9.83 1.16
N THR A 255 23.54 8.59 1.62
CA THR A 255 24.25 8.03 2.78
C THR A 255 25.75 8.07 2.57
N GLU A 256 26.20 7.68 1.39
CA GLU A 256 27.59 7.80 1.01
C GLU A 256 28.04 9.28 1.01
N LEU A 257 27.28 10.16 0.36
CA LEU A 257 27.70 11.56 0.17
C LEU A 257 27.87 12.25 1.52
N ALA A 258 26.97 11.95 2.46
CA ALA A 258 27.03 12.41 3.83
C ALA A 258 28.28 11.88 4.56
N LEU A 259 28.64 10.60 4.41
CA LEU A 259 29.87 10.06 5.01
C LEU A 259 31.13 10.74 4.45
N ARG A 260 31.17 10.98 3.15
CA ARG A 260 32.28 11.70 2.50
C ARG A 260 32.38 13.15 2.98
N GLU A 261 31.25 13.83 3.15
CA GLU A 261 31.19 15.19 3.72
C GLU A 261 31.67 15.23 5.18
N LEU A 262 31.39 14.19 5.97
CA LEU A 262 31.89 14.03 7.34
C LEU A 262 33.39 13.70 7.43
N GLY A 263 34.08 13.54 6.29
CA GLY A 263 35.52 13.30 6.21
C GLY A 263 35.93 11.85 6.00
N TYR A 264 34.97 10.91 5.88
CA TYR A 264 35.26 9.52 5.52
C TYR A 264 35.54 9.41 4.02
N ARG A 265 36.82 9.48 3.64
CA ARG A 265 37.24 9.52 2.22
C ARG A 265 37.33 8.14 1.56
N GLU A 266 37.35 7.08 2.34
CA GLU A 266 37.39 5.67 1.88
C GLU A 266 35.99 5.08 1.63
N VAL A 267 35.01 5.93 1.29
CA VAL A 267 33.67 5.52 0.86
C VAL A 267 33.58 5.65 -0.66
N PHE A 268 33.21 4.59 -1.36
CA PHE A 268 33.21 4.57 -2.83
C PHE A 268 31.98 5.26 -3.43
N PRO A 269 32.14 6.28 -4.33
CA PRO A 269 31.05 6.91 -5.10
C PRO A 269 30.31 5.90 -5.93
N HIS A 270 29.05 5.66 -5.61
CA HIS A 270 28.16 4.81 -6.39
C HIS A 270 28.13 5.27 -7.86
N CYS A 271 28.19 6.58 -8.11
CA CYS A 271 28.31 7.15 -9.45
C CYS A 271 29.69 6.99 -10.11
N GLY A 272 30.69 6.48 -9.39
CA GLY A 272 32.08 6.35 -9.82
C GLY A 272 32.91 7.61 -9.59
N VAL A 273 34.21 7.43 -9.34
CA VAL A 273 35.15 8.51 -8.97
C VAL A 273 35.33 9.58 -10.06
N GLY A 274 35.11 9.22 -11.33
CA GLY A 274 35.20 10.14 -12.47
C GLY A 274 34.03 11.11 -12.59
N THR A 275 33.01 11.01 -11.74
CA THR A 275 31.82 11.87 -11.77
C THR A 275 31.89 13.05 -10.80
N GLU A 276 33.01 13.26 -10.11
CA GLU A 276 33.19 14.40 -9.22
C GLU A 276 33.03 15.71 -9.99
N ILE A 277 32.14 16.57 -9.50
CA ILE A 277 31.83 17.87 -10.09
C ILE A 277 32.10 19.00 -9.11
N ASN A 278 32.31 20.19 -9.66
CA ASN A 278 32.42 21.42 -8.86
C ASN A 278 31.06 22.12 -8.82
N VAL A 279 30.40 22.06 -7.66
CA VAL A 279 29.14 22.76 -7.37
C VAL A 279 29.45 23.93 -6.46
N ARG A 280 29.35 25.16 -6.98
CA ARG A 280 29.56 26.41 -6.21
C ARG A 280 30.89 26.47 -5.44
N GLY A 281 31.97 25.92 -6.00
CA GLY A 281 33.30 25.88 -5.38
C GLY A 281 33.56 24.65 -4.52
N HIS A 282 32.56 23.77 -4.34
CA HIS A 282 32.69 22.52 -3.61
C HIS A 282 32.81 21.35 -4.56
N ARG A 283 33.84 20.50 -4.36
CA ARG A 283 33.95 19.23 -5.07
C ARG A 283 33.05 18.20 -4.40
N VAL A 284 32.02 17.78 -5.13
CA VAL A 284 30.99 16.86 -4.66
C VAL A 284 30.67 15.85 -5.75
N PHE A 285 30.14 14.70 -5.36
CA PHE A 285 29.59 13.74 -6.32
C PHE A 285 28.10 14.05 -6.52
N PRO A 286 27.57 13.85 -7.74
CA PRO A 286 26.16 14.08 -8.01
C PRO A 286 25.27 13.19 -7.14
N LEU A 287 24.14 13.74 -6.71
CA LEU A 287 23.11 12.96 -6.06
C LEU A 287 22.19 12.35 -7.11
N VAL A 288 22.08 11.03 -7.09
CA VAL A 288 21.30 10.23 -8.05
C VAL A 288 20.37 9.28 -7.31
N THR A 289 19.31 8.87 -7.99
CA THR A 289 18.34 7.89 -7.47
C THR A 289 18.23 6.67 -8.37
N GLY A 290 17.69 5.58 -7.81
CA GLY A 290 17.41 4.34 -8.55
C GLY A 290 16.26 4.52 -9.55
N THR A 291 16.24 3.68 -10.59
CA THR A 291 15.07 3.56 -11.47
C THR A 291 14.03 2.66 -10.83
N PHE A 292 12.75 2.98 -11.00
CA PHE A 292 11.67 2.11 -10.58
C PHE A 292 11.39 1.01 -11.60
N GLY A 293 11.45 -0.25 -11.16
CA GLY A 293 10.98 -1.42 -11.88
C GLY A 293 9.91 -2.17 -11.08
N ALA A 294 9.31 -3.20 -11.71
CA ALA A 294 8.25 -4.00 -11.10
C ALA A 294 8.63 -4.65 -9.74
N VAL A 295 9.93 -4.77 -9.44
CA VAL A 295 10.47 -5.33 -8.19
C VAL A 295 10.53 -4.29 -7.07
N ASP A 296 10.64 -3.00 -7.39
CA ASP A 296 10.75 -1.92 -6.40
C ASP A 296 9.41 -1.64 -5.70
N PHE A 297 8.29 -1.87 -6.40
CA PHE A 297 6.96 -1.93 -5.79
C PHE A 297 6.89 -2.99 -4.69
N ILE A 298 7.57 -4.12 -4.92
CA ILE A 298 7.56 -5.27 -4.01
C ILE A 298 8.30 -4.98 -2.73
N HIS A 299 9.45 -4.32 -2.83
CA HIS A 299 10.25 -3.96 -1.68
C HIS A 299 9.65 -2.79 -0.87
N SER A 300 8.96 -1.85 -1.53
CA SER A 300 8.35 -0.68 -0.88
C SER A 300 7.22 -1.07 0.07
N VAL A 301 6.45 -2.12 -0.27
CA VAL A 301 5.27 -2.50 0.52
C VAL A 301 5.53 -3.67 1.49
N LEU A 302 6.45 -4.60 1.19
CA LEU A 302 6.68 -5.79 2.03
C LEU A 302 7.84 -5.66 3.04
N GLY A 303 8.74 -4.69 2.88
CA GLY A 303 10.04 -4.73 3.58
C GLY A 303 10.91 -5.90 3.11
N GLU A 304 12.18 -5.97 3.52
CA GLU A 304 13.15 -6.99 3.07
C GLU A 304 12.68 -8.44 3.31
N ALA A 305 11.95 -9.03 2.34
CA ALA A 305 11.88 -10.46 2.05
C ALA A 305 11.10 -10.74 0.75
N THR A 306 11.82 -11.25 -0.26
CA THR A 306 11.39 -12.08 -1.41
C THR A 306 10.32 -11.58 -2.40
N ASP A 307 10.63 -11.79 -3.68
CA ASP A 307 9.80 -11.57 -4.87
C ASP A 307 8.33 -11.97 -4.69
N HIS A 308 7.44 -11.19 -5.32
CA HIS A 308 5.99 -11.39 -5.52
C HIS A 308 5.00 -10.57 -4.66
N PHE A 309 5.11 -9.25 -4.67
CA PHE A 309 4.15 -8.31 -4.05
C PHE A 309 2.69 -8.54 -4.37
N THR A 310 2.40 -8.70 -5.66
CA THR A 310 1.03 -8.83 -6.11
C THR A 310 0.50 -10.24 -5.95
N GLN A 311 1.37 -11.21 -5.62
CA GLN A 311 0.91 -12.55 -5.30
C GLN A 311 0.76 -12.67 -3.79
N SER A 312 1.73 -12.26 -2.95
CA SER A 312 1.64 -12.46 -1.50
C SER A 312 0.47 -11.73 -0.85
N GLU A 313 0.26 -10.42 -1.07
CA GLU A 313 -0.85 -9.71 -0.41
C GLU A 313 -2.21 -10.10 -0.97
N VAL A 314 -2.29 -10.34 -2.28
CA VAL A 314 -3.52 -10.79 -2.95
C VAL A 314 -3.84 -12.23 -2.56
N GLU A 315 -2.83 -13.08 -2.37
CA GLU A 315 -2.95 -14.46 -1.87
C GLU A 315 -3.30 -14.46 -0.38
N GLU A 316 -2.69 -13.61 0.44
CA GLU A 316 -3.07 -13.42 1.84
C GLU A 316 -4.51 -12.94 1.96
N MET A 317 -4.94 -12.01 1.11
CA MET A 317 -6.34 -11.59 1.01
C MET A 317 -7.24 -12.75 0.58
N ASP A 318 -6.88 -13.53 -0.45
CA ASP A 318 -7.65 -14.71 -0.87
C ASP A 318 -7.70 -15.78 0.23
N ILE A 319 -6.60 -16.00 0.96
CA ILE A 319 -6.53 -16.90 2.12
C ILE A 319 -7.43 -16.40 3.24
N ALA A 320 -7.42 -15.10 3.54
CA ALA A 320 -8.28 -14.50 4.56
C ALA A 320 -9.76 -14.62 4.19
N LEU A 321 -10.12 -14.35 2.93
CA LEU A 321 -11.47 -14.50 2.40
C LEU A 321 -11.93 -15.97 2.45
N LYS A 322 -11.11 -16.91 1.99
CA LYS A 322 -11.38 -18.36 2.06
C LYS A 322 -11.50 -18.85 3.51
N GLY A 323 -10.61 -18.40 4.38
CA GLY A 323 -10.64 -18.73 5.80
C GLY A 323 -11.93 -18.27 6.47
N ALA A 324 -12.40 -17.07 6.13
CA ALA A 324 -13.67 -16.53 6.63
C ALA A 324 -14.88 -17.32 6.12
N GLU A 325 -14.90 -17.67 4.82
CA GLU A 325 -15.93 -18.51 4.21
C GLU A 325 -16.02 -19.89 4.88
N VAL A 326 -14.87 -20.55 5.09
CA VAL A 326 -14.78 -21.84 5.78
C VAL A 326 -15.20 -21.72 7.24
N ALA A 327 -14.80 -20.65 7.95
CA ALA A 327 -15.21 -20.42 9.34
C ALA A 327 -16.73 -20.29 9.45
N GLN A 328 -17.36 -19.58 8.52
CA GLN A 328 -18.82 -19.43 8.48
C GLN A 328 -19.53 -20.76 8.15
N ASN A 329 -18.99 -21.56 7.24
CA ASN A 329 -19.54 -22.88 6.87
C ASN A 329 -19.31 -23.96 7.96
N ARG A 330 -18.26 -23.83 8.77
CA ARG A 330 -17.98 -24.73 9.92
C ARG A 330 -18.95 -24.52 11.08
N SER A 331 -19.39 -23.29 11.31
CA SER A 331 -20.51 -23.01 12.24
C SER A 331 -21.81 -23.70 11.83
N ASP A 332 -21.95 -24.09 10.55
CA ASP A 332 -23.13 -24.77 10.02
C ASP A 332 -23.00 -26.31 9.99
N SER A 333 -21.76 -26.84 9.91
CA SER A 333 -21.48 -28.29 9.76
C SER A 333 -21.19 -29.05 11.06
N GLN A 334 -21.16 -28.38 12.22
CA GLN A 334 -21.17 -29.04 13.54
C GLN A 334 -22.58 -29.48 14.00
N ARG A 335 -23.53 -29.55 13.04
CA ARG A 335 -24.88 -30.06 13.23
C ARG A 335 -25.01 -31.40 12.51
N GLY A 336 -25.21 -32.45 13.30
CA GLY A 336 -25.23 -33.83 12.84
C GLY A 336 -26.28 -34.14 11.77
N GLU A 337 -25.91 -35.15 10.98
CA GLU A 337 -26.67 -35.95 10.03
C GLU A 337 -28.19 -35.97 10.26
N GLY A 338 -28.95 -35.49 9.26
CA GLY A 338 -30.37 -35.79 9.15
C GLY A 338 -31.35 -34.62 9.02
N ARG A 339 -31.19 -33.73 8.03
CA ARG A 339 -32.29 -33.28 7.14
C ARG A 339 -31.83 -32.29 6.09
N ARG A 340 -32.14 -32.66 4.84
CA ARG A 340 -32.27 -31.84 3.63
C ARG A 340 -32.96 -30.50 3.93
N GLY A 341 -32.31 -29.36 3.71
CA GLY A 341 -32.96 -28.04 3.68
C GLY A 341 -32.10 -26.86 4.14
N LEU A 342 -31.76 -26.01 3.17
CA LEU A 342 -30.84 -24.86 3.18
C LEU A 342 -31.18 -23.67 4.12
N PHE A 343 -32.28 -23.64 4.89
CA PHE A 343 -32.58 -22.48 5.76
C PHE A 343 -33.51 -22.88 6.92
N GLY A 344 -33.00 -22.85 8.16
CA GLY A 344 -33.79 -23.18 9.35
C GLY A 344 -33.27 -22.49 10.61
N SER A 345 -33.93 -21.40 10.98
CA SER A 345 -33.76 -20.65 12.24
C SER A 345 -33.61 -21.55 13.47
N GLY A 346 -32.48 -21.42 14.17
CA GLY A 346 -32.37 -21.77 15.59
C GLY A 346 -31.02 -22.35 15.99
N GLY A 347 -30.35 -21.70 16.96
CA GLY A 347 -29.61 -22.43 18.00
C GLY A 347 -28.08 -22.42 18.01
N GLY A 348 -27.40 -21.50 17.30
CA GLY A 348 -25.98 -21.17 17.49
C GLY A 348 -25.83 -19.65 17.46
N THR A 349 -24.87 -19.05 18.17
CA THR A 349 -24.73 -17.57 18.24
C THR A 349 -24.32 -16.99 16.89
N ASP A 350 -25.31 -16.79 16.02
CA ASP A 350 -25.26 -16.05 14.77
C ASP A 350 -24.80 -14.62 15.05
N PHE A 351 -23.87 -14.07 14.27
CA PHE A 351 -23.42 -12.69 14.39
C PHE A 351 -24.59 -11.70 14.40
N VAL A 352 -25.63 -11.98 13.59
CA VAL A 352 -26.88 -11.21 13.57
C VAL A 352 -27.59 -11.23 14.94
N SER A 353 -27.54 -12.37 15.64
CA SER A 353 -28.10 -12.53 16.98
C SER A 353 -27.28 -11.84 18.09
N LEU A 354 -25.97 -11.66 17.88
CA LEU A 354 -25.14 -10.86 18.78
C LEU A 354 -25.41 -9.37 18.59
N LEU A 355 -25.57 -8.93 17.33
CA LEU A 355 -25.92 -7.55 17.02
C LEU A 355 -27.27 -7.14 17.60
N SER A 356 -28.28 -8.03 17.56
CA SER A 356 -29.61 -7.71 18.09
C SER A 356 -29.62 -7.47 19.61
N GLN A 357 -28.59 -7.94 20.33
CA GLN A 357 -28.42 -7.73 21.77
C GLN A 357 -27.79 -6.36 22.10
N VAL A 358 -27.32 -5.61 21.10
CA VAL A 358 -26.77 -4.26 21.31
C VAL A 358 -27.90 -3.26 21.63
N PRO A 359 -27.92 -2.63 22.81
CA PRO A 359 -28.99 -1.70 23.19
C PRO A 359 -29.12 -0.51 22.24
N GLY A 360 -30.35 -0.13 21.88
CA GLY A 360 -30.66 1.08 21.10
C GLY A 360 -30.36 1.04 19.61
N MET A 361 -29.38 0.23 19.15
CA MET A 361 -29.00 0.13 17.73
C MET A 361 -29.06 -1.29 17.15
N GLY A 362 -29.17 -2.32 17.99
CA GLY A 362 -29.01 -3.71 17.59
C GLY A 362 -30.02 -4.22 16.57
N GLY A 363 -31.29 -3.81 16.68
CA GLY A 363 -32.33 -4.22 15.73
C GLY A 363 -32.07 -3.75 14.30
N GLY A 364 -31.61 -2.50 14.12
CA GLY A 364 -31.28 -1.94 12.81
C GLY A 364 -30.01 -2.56 12.21
N LEU A 365 -28.97 -2.77 13.03
CA LEU A 365 -27.74 -3.43 12.59
C LEU A 365 -28.00 -4.89 12.19
N ALA A 366 -28.82 -5.61 12.95
CA ALA A 366 -29.20 -6.99 12.64
C ALA A 366 -30.05 -7.11 11.36
N SER A 367 -30.91 -6.13 11.04
CA SER A 367 -31.59 -6.12 9.73
C SER A 367 -30.63 -5.86 8.58
N SER A 368 -29.75 -4.86 8.70
CA SER A 368 -28.77 -4.55 7.66
C SER A 368 -27.82 -5.72 7.39
N ALA A 369 -27.38 -6.43 8.44
CA ALA A 369 -26.57 -7.63 8.31
C ALA A 369 -27.26 -8.72 7.47
N ARG A 370 -28.55 -8.98 7.71
CA ARG A 370 -29.34 -9.96 6.94
C ARG A 370 -29.49 -9.56 5.48
N ASP A 371 -29.76 -8.29 5.20
CA ASP A 371 -29.90 -7.79 3.83
C ASP A 371 -28.58 -7.84 3.05
N LEU A 372 -27.45 -7.62 3.73
CA LEU A 372 -26.12 -7.77 3.13
C LEU A 372 -25.79 -9.23 2.86
N GLN A 373 -26.11 -10.12 3.80
CA GLN A 373 -25.93 -11.57 3.65
C GLN A 373 -26.73 -12.12 2.46
N ALA A 374 -28.01 -11.74 2.34
CA ALA A 374 -28.83 -12.15 1.21
C ALA A 374 -28.24 -11.71 -0.15
N ARG A 375 -27.67 -10.49 -0.22
CA ARG A 375 -27.01 -10.00 -1.43
C ARG A 375 -25.71 -10.73 -1.75
N SER A 376 -24.90 -11.01 -0.73
CA SER A 376 -23.65 -11.78 -0.88
C SER A 376 -23.93 -13.19 -1.40
N THR A 377 -24.92 -13.88 -0.81
CA THR A 377 -25.33 -15.23 -1.24
C THR A 377 -25.90 -15.23 -2.66
N ALA A 378 -26.67 -14.20 -3.04
CA ALA A 378 -27.14 -14.06 -4.42
C ALA A 378 -25.98 -13.92 -5.41
N GLN A 379 -24.96 -13.12 -5.07
CA GLN A 379 -23.76 -12.98 -5.92
C GLN A 379 -22.95 -14.28 -6.01
N GLU A 380 -22.83 -15.03 -4.92
CA GLU A 380 -22.16 -16.32 -4.90
C GLU A 380 -22.85 -17.32 -5.83
N PHE A 381 -24.18 -17.40 -5.77
CA PHE A 381 -24.97 -18.24 -6.68
C PHE A 381 -24.78 -17.84 -8.15
N GLU A 382 -24.78 -16.53 -8.46
CA GLU A 382 -24.47 -16.04 -9.82
C GLU A 382 -23.06 -16.47 -10.29
N ASN A 383 -22.07 -16.41 -9.40
CA ASN A 383 -20.70 -16.82 -9.74
C ASN A 383 -20.62 -18.33 -10.01
N GLU A 384 -21.34 -19.15 -9.24
CA GLU A 384 -21.42 -20.60 -9.44
C GLU A 384 -22.08 -20.96 -10.77
N THR A 385 -23.19 -20.29 -11.13
CA THR A 385 -23.87 -20.55 -12.40
C THR A 385 -22.99 -20.17 -13.60
N VAL A 386 -22.30 -19.03 -13.53
CA VAL A 386 -21.36 -18.62 -14.58
C VAL A 386 -20.19 -19.61 -14.71
N ARG A 387 -19.62 -20.06 -13.59
CA ARG A 387 -18.54 -21.07 -13.60
C ARG A 387 -18.98 -22.40 -14.20
N ALA A 388 -20.22 -22.83 -13.93
CA ALA A 388 -20.79 -24.05 -14.49
C ALA A 388 -20.99 -23.94 -16.01
N ASP A 389 -21.47 -22.80 -16.51
CA ASP A 389 -21.68 -22.55 -17.94
C ASP A 389 -20.36 -22.54 -18.72
N VAL A 390 -19.31 -21.87 -18.21
CA VAL A 390 -17.97 -21.83 -18.84
C VAL A 390 -17.36 -23.22 -19.00
N ASN A 391 -17.61 -24.13 -18.07
CA ASN A 391 -17.05 -25.50 -18.11
C ASN A 391 -17.73 -26.41 -19.16
N THR A 392 -18.81 -25.95 -19.81
CA THR A 392 -19.55 -26.70 -20.84
C THR A 392 -19.27 -26.23 -22.27
N GLN A 393 -18.57 -25.11 -22.45
CA GLN A 393 -18.22 -24.59 -23.78
C GLN A 393 -16.82 -25.05 -24.22
N PHE A 394 -16.79 -25.98 -25.19
CA PHE A 394 -15.57 -26.43 -25.88
C PHE A 394 -15.05 -25.33 -26.81
N ALA A 395 -13.93 -24.68 -26.47
CA ALA A 395 -13.31 -23.64 -27.31
C ALA A 395 -12.52 -24.27 -28.48
N PRO A 396 -12.81 -23.93 -29.76
CA PRO A 396 -11.96 -24.30 -30.89
C PRO A 396 -10.65 -23.49 -30.90
N PRO A 397 -9.59 -23.96 -31.59
CA PRO A 397 -8.27 -23.31 -31.57
C PRO A 397 -8.29 -21.89 -32.17
N PRO A 398 -7.37 -20.99 -31.74
CA PRO A 398 -7.50 -19.56 -32.02
C PRO A 398 -7.17 -19.24 -33.49
N ALA A 399 -8.14 -18.69 -34.21
CA ALA A 399 -7.92 -18.05 -35.50
C ALA A 399 -7.40 -16.62 -35.29
N SER A 400 -6.35 -16.29 -36.03
CA SER A 400 -5.70 -14.99 -36.09
C SER A 400 -6.62 -13.92 -36.70
N GLY A 401 -6.85 -12.82 -35.98
CA GLY A 401 -7.32 -11.58 -36.61
C GLY A 401 -8.17 -10.65 -35.74
N VAL A 402 -7.69 -9.40 -35.67
CA VAL A 402 -8.43 -8.15 -35.44
C VAL A 402 -8.70 -7.75 -33.98
N SER A 403 -7.81 -6.90 -33.45
CA SER A 403 -7.93 -6.20 -32.17
C SER A 403 -8.81 -4.96 -32.29
N GLY A 404 -10.09 -5.11 -31.93
CA GLY A 404 -10.95 -4.01 -31.46
C GLY A 404 -10.81 -3.90 -29.94
N ALA A 405 -10.57 -2.69 -29.43
CA ALA A 405 -10.41 -2.43 -28.00
C ALA A 405 -11.75 -2.62 -27.26
N THR A 406 -12.00 -3.82 -26.75
CA THR A 406 -12.96 -4.09 -25.68
C THR A 406 -12.20 -4.36 -24.40
N SER A 407 -12.59 -3.68 -23.33
CA SER A 407 -11.97 -3.62 -21.99
C SER A 407 -12.03 -4.93 -21.19
N SER A 408 -11.78 -6.08 -21.82
CA SER A 408 -11.88 -7.40 -21.19
C SER A 408 -10.51 -7.89 -20.71
N ILE A 409 -10.36 -8.04 -19.39
CA ILE A 409 -9.21 -8.73 -18.78
C ILE A 409 -9.29 -10.23 -19.14
N PRO A 410 -8.23 -10.87 -19.66
CA PRO A 410 -8.23 -12.30 -19.97
C PRO A 410 -8.61 -13.16 -18.74
N GLY A 411 -9.75 -13.85 -18.80
CA GLY A 411 -10.27 -14.66 -17.68
C GLY A 411 -11.29 -13.97 -16.79
N MET A 412 -11.60 -12.69 -17.04
CA MET A 412 -12.72 -11.99 -16.44
C MET A 412 -13.94 -12.06 -17.37
N SER A 413 -15.15 -12.15 -16.82
CA SER A 413 -16.37 -12.11 -17.63
C SER A 413 -16.38 -10.82 -18.47
N PRO A 414 -16.77 -10.88 -19.76
CA PRO A 414 -16.99 -9.69 -20.59
C PRO A 414 -17.92 -8.65 -19.94
N ASP A 415 -18.75 -9.09 -18.98
CA ASP A 415 -19.73 -8.29 -18.27
C ASP A 415 -19.25 -7.76 -16.90
N PHE A 416 -17.99 -7.95 -16.53
CA PHE A 416 -17.48 -7.41 -15.26
C PHE A 416 -17.40 -5.88 -15.30
N ASP A 417 -18.17 -5.24 -14.42
CA ASP A 417 -18.18 -3.79 -14.24
C ASP A 417 -17.61 -3.42 -12.86
N PRO A 418 -16.37 -2.88 -12.79
CA PRO A 418 -15.76 -2.48 -11.53
C PRO A 418 -16.54 -1.37 -10.81
N VAL A 419 -17.26 -0.51 -11.55
CA VAL A 419 -18.09 0.53 -10.95
C VAL A 419 -19.32 -0.08 -10.27
N LYS A 420 -19.94 -1.07 -10.91
CA LYS A 420 -21.02 -1.86 -10.30
C LYS A 420 -20.53 -2.59 -9.06
N THR A 421 -19.40 -3.29 -9.13
CA THR A 421 -18.84 -4.01 -7.99
C THR A 421 -18.51 -3.08 -6.83
N ALA A 422 -17.88 -1.92 -7.10
CA ALA A 422 -17.61 -0.92 -6.07
C ALA A 422 -18.90 -0.44 -5.35
N LYS A 423 -20.00 -0.24 -6.10
CA LYS A 423 -21.31 0.11 -5.52
C LYS A 423 -21.93 -1.02 -4.71
N GLN A 424 -21.67 -2.29 -5.06
CA GLN A 424 -22.18 -3.45 -4.34
C GLN A 424 -21.43 -3.69 -3.03
N ILE A 425 -20.11 -3.43 -2.99
CA ILE A 425 -19.28 -3.63 -1.78
C ILE A 425 -19.33 -2.44 -0.81
N TYR A 426 -19.58 -1.21 -1.28
CA TYR A 426 -19.63 -0.02 -0.41
C TYR A 426 -20.57 -0.21 0.80
N PRO A 427 -21.82 -0.71 0.66
CA PRO A 427 -22.70 -0.93 1.80
C PRO A 427 -22.18 -1.94 2.82
N ILE A 428 -21.36 -2.92 2.41
CA ILE A 428 -20.73 -3.90 3.31
C ILE A 428 -19.67 -3.19 4.17
N LEU A 429 -18.82 -2.38 3.53
CA LEU A 429 -17.78 -1.60 4.20
C LEU A 429 -18.38 -0.53 5.13
N GLU A 430 -19.42 0.17 4.68
CA GLU A 430 -20.13 1.18 5.46
C GLU A 430 -20.82 0.54 6.69
N PHE A 431 -21.43 -0.63 6.52
CA PHE A 431 -22.04 -1.37 7.62
C PHE A 431 -21.01 -1.71 8.70
N ARG A 432 -19.84 -2.23 8.31
CA ARG A 432 -18.75 -2.51 9.24
C ARG A 432 -18.37 -1.26 10.02
N ASP A 433 -18.15 -0.14 9.33
CA ASP A 433 -17.71 1.10 9.96
C ASP A 433 -18.75 1.63 10.94
N LYS A 434 -20.04 1.50 10.60
CA LYS A 434 -21.17 1.80 11.50
C LYS A 434 -21.14 0.91 12.74
N VAL A 435 -20.92 -0.40 12.59
CA VAL A 435 -20.83 -1.35 13.73
C VAL A 435 -19.67 -0.99 14.66
N VAL A 436 -18.48 -0.72 14.13
CA VAL A 436 -17.32 -0.35 14.96
C VAL A 436 -17.48 1.01 15.64
N LYS A 437 -18.03 2.01 14.94
CA LYS A 437 -18.37 3.30 15.54
C LYS A 437 -19.41 3.11 16.66
N ALA A 438 -20.43 2.27 16.45
CA ALA A 438 -21.45 1.94 17.45
C ALA A 438 -20.87 1.24 18.68
N ILE A 439 -19.98 0.26 18.48
CA ILE A 439 -19.25 -0.44 19.53
C ILE A 439 -18.47 0.55 20.40
N ASN A 440 -17.61 1.38 19.79
CA ASN A 440 -16.79 2.35 20.51
C ASN A 440 -17.63 3.35 21.32
N ASN A 441 -18.78 3.77 20.79
CA ASN A 441 -19.69 4.68 21.47
C ASN A 441 -20.50 4.03 22.61
N THR A 442 -20.65 2.70 22.58
CA THR A 442 -21.45 1.94 23.56
C THR A 442 -20.61 1.46 24.73
N ILE A 443 -19.36 1.01 24.50
CA ILE A 443 -18.39 0.63 25.56
C ILE A 443 -18.29 1.74 26.59
N ALA A 444 -18.20 3.00 26.14
CA ALA A 444 -18.01 4.15 27.02
C ALA A 444 -19.21 4.47 27.92
N LYS A 445 -20.39 3.88 27.69
CA LYS A 445 -21.65 4.30 28.32
C LYS A 445 -22.30 3.26 29.23
N ILE A 446 -21.98 1.97 29.08
CA ILE A 446 -22.67 0.89 29.80
C ILE A 446 -21.63 -0.11 30.34
N PRO A 447 -21.30 -0.05 31.65
CA PRO A 447 -20.46 -1.05 32.30
C PRO A 447 -21.12 -2.44 32.26
N GLY A 448 -20.35 -3.49 31.97
CA GLY A 448 -20.82 -4.89 31.96
C GLY A 448 -21.19 -5.46 30.59
N LEU A 449 -21.09 -4.67 29.51
CA LEU A 449 -21.28 -5.13 28.12
C LEU A 449 -19.97 -5.48 27.41
N GLU A 450 -18.83 -5.36 28.08
CA GLU A 450 -17.50 -5.59 27.50
C GLU A 450 -17.38 -6.98 26.86
N PRO A 451 -17.81 -8.09 27.49
CA PRO A 451 -17.67 -9.42 26.89
C PRO A 451 -18.51 -9.62 25.62
N LEU A 452 -19.71 -9.02 25.56
CA LEU A 452 -20.56 -9.09 24.37
C LEU A 452 -19.92 -8.30 23.22
N ILE A 453 -19.38 -7.13 23.54
CA ILE A 453 -18.76 -6.24 22.56
C ILE A 453 -17.44 -6.80 22.02
N GLU A 454 -16.62 -7.42 22.87
CA GLU A 454 -15.43 -8.16 22.46
C GLU A 454 -15.81 -9.28 21.49
N LYS A 455 -16.81 -10.09 21.82
CA LYS A 455 -17.30 -11.16 20.95
C LYS A 455 -17.83 -10.65 19.59
N ILE A 456 -18.54 -9.52 19.57
CA ILE A 456 -18.98 -8.88 18.32
C ILE A 456 -17.75 -8.40 17.53
N SER A 457 -16.75 -7.81 18.19
CA SER A 457 -15.55 -7.30 17.53
C SER A 457 -14.71 -8.43 16.91
N GLU A 458 -14.56 -9.56 17.60
CA GLU A 458 -13.86 -10.76 17.11
C GLU A 458 -14.53 -11.38 15.88
N THR A 459 -15.87 -11.39 15.86
CA THR A 459 -16.66 -12.04 14.79
C THR A 459 -16.96 -11.12 13.60
N LEU A 460 -16.93 -9.80 13.81
CA LEU A 460 -17.24 -8.81 12.77
C LEU A 460 -16.32 -8.92 11.56
N THR A 461 -15.01 -9.06 11.75
CA THR A 461 -14.05 -9.14 10.64
C THR A 461 -14.32 -10.35 9.76
N VAL A 462 -14.55 -11.52 10.36
CA VAL A 462 -14.88 -12.77 9.65
C VAL A 462 -16.17 -12.59 8.85
N PHE A 463 -17.21 -12.04 9.47
CA PHE A 463 -18.49 -11.78 8.81
C PHE A 463 -18.36 -10.79 7.63
N VAL A 464 -17.58 -9.73 7.77
CA VAL A 464 -17.40 -8.75 6.70
C VAL A 464 -16.60 -9.33 5.54
N LEU A 465 -15.53 -10.09 5.83
CA LEU A 465 -14.73 -10.74 4.80
C LEU A 465 -15.54 -11.79 4.03
N SER A 466 -16.40 -12.57 4.71
CA SER A 466 -17.27 -13.53 4.02
C SER A 466 -18.31 -12.86 3.13
N LEU A 467 -18.83 -11.69 3.52
CA LEU A 467 -19.72 -10.89 2.67
C LEU A 467 -19.02 -10.31 1.44
N LEU A 468 -17.72 -9.99 1.55
CA LEU A 468 -16.93 -9.45 0.44
C LEU A 468 -16.47 -10.55 -0.52
N ALA A 469 -16.26 -11.78 -0.03
CA ALA A 469 -15.63 -12.86 -0.79
C ALA A 469 -16.25 -13.10 -2.18
N PRO A 470 -17.59 -13.18 -2.35
CA PRO A 470 -18.18 -13.41 -3.68
C PRO A 470 -17.92 -12.29 -4.68
N PHE A 471 -17.70 -11.06 -4.22
CA PHE A 471 -17.42 -9.92 -5.10
C PHE A 471 -15.92 -9.81 -5.44
N ILE A 472 -15.05 -10.12 -4.48
CA ILE A 472 -13.62 -9.82 -4.57
C ILE A 472 -12.83 -11.01 -5.13
N ARG A 473 -13.18 -12.26 -4.79
CA ARG A 473 -12.44 -13.45 -5.25
C ARG A 473 -12.33 -13.57 -6.78
N PRO A 474 -13.39 -13.32 -7.58
CA PRO A 474 -13.26 -13.34 -9.04
C PRO A 474 -12.25 -12.31 -9.56
N ILE A 475 -12.13 -11.16 -8.90
CA ILE A 475 -11.14 -10.13 -9.24
C ILE A 475 -9.73 -10.64 -8.94
N ILE A 476 -9.54 -11.20 -7.75
CA ILE A 476 -8.25 -11.79 -7.33
C ILE A 476 -7.80 -12.85 -8.34
N GLU A 477 -8.69 -13.77 -8.73
CA GLU A 477 -8.37 -14.84 -9.69
C GLU A 477 -7.95 -14.27 -11.05
N ALA A 478 -8.68 -13.27 -11.57
CA ALA A 478 -8.38 -12.64 -12.86
C ALA A 478 -7.06 -11.85 -12.84
N VAL A 479 -6.83 -11.06 -11.78
CA VAL A 479 -5.61 -10.27 -11.60
C VAL A 479 -4.41 -11.18 -11.40
N SER A 480 -4.52 -12.21 -10.55
CA SER A 480 -3.44 -13.17 -10.31
C SER A 480 -3.01 -13.90 -11.58
N LYS A 481 -3.97 -14.28 -12.44
CA LYS A 481 -3.68 -14.90 -13.73
C LYS A 481 -2.91 -13.95 -14.65
N THR A 482 -3.40 -12.73 -14.79
CA THR A 482 -2.80 -11.70 -15.65
C THR A 482 -1.38 -11.34 -15.20
N LEU A 483 -1.15 -11.26 -13.90
CA LEU A 483 0.17 -10.95 -13.33
C LEU A 483 1.15 -12.12 -13.44
N LYS A 484 0.68 -13.37 -13.33
CA LYS A 484 1.50 -14.56 -13.62
C LYS A 484 1.97 -14.56 -15.07
N ASP A 485 1.05 -14.32 -16.02
CA ASP A 485 1.36 -14.29 -17.45
C ASP A 485 2.25 -13.09 -17.84
N GLY A 486 2.10 -11.94 -17.17
CA GLY A 486 2.96 -10.78 -17.37
C GLY A 486 4.38 -10.97 -16.81
N SER A 487 4.51 -11.62 -15.65
CA SER A 487 5.81 -11.83 -14.98
C SER A 487 6.75 -12.74 -15.76
N SER A 488 6.23 -13.82 -16.38
CA SER A 488 7.03 -14.72 -17.23
C SER A 488 7.62 -14.00 -18.44
N THR A 489 6.84 -13.11 -19.06
CA THR A 489 7.26 -12.30 -20.21
C THR A 489 8.37 -11.30 -19.86
N ILE A 490 8.34 -10.72 -18.65
CA ILE A 490 9.36 -9.76 -18.18
C ILE A 490 10.68 -10.48 -17.83
N VAL A 491 10.62 -11.66 -17.20
CA VAL A 491 11.81 -12.46 -16.87
C VAL A 491 12.56 -12.87 -18.15
N GLU A 492 11.87 -13.28 -19.21
CA GLU A 492 12.50 -13.64 -20.49
C GLU A 492 13.18 -12.44 -21.20
N SER A 493 12.61 -11.24 -21.05
CA SER A 493 13.16 -10.01 -21.64
C SER A 493 14.47 -9.55 -20.98
N ARG A 494 14.68 -9.86 -19.69
CA ARG A 494 15.90 -9.50 -18.94
C ARG A 494 17.12 -10.32 -19.35
N TYR A 495 16.94 -11.53 -19.87
CA TYR A 495 18.05 -12.35 -20.39
C TYR A 495 18.63 -11.81 -21.72
N HIS A 496 17.98 -10.82 -22.35
CA HIS A 496 18.34 -10.34 -23.69
C HIS A 496 18.82 -8.88 -23.77
N LYS A 497 18.93 -8.14 -22.66
CA LYS A 497 19.50 -6.78 -22.66
C LYS A 497 20.89 -6.77 -21.99
N PRO A 498 21.98 -6.40 -22.70
CA PRO A 498 23.27 -6.20 -22.05
C PRO A 498 23.21 -4.99 -21.12
N ASN A 499 23.73 -5.16 -19.90
CA ASN A 499 23.84 -4.12 -18.88
C ASN A 499 24.55 -2.88 -19.44
N ALA A 500 23.87 -1.74 -19.43
CA ALA A 500 24.48 -0.43 -19.65
C ALA A 500 24.41 0.36 -18.34
N VAL A 501 25.60 0.55 -17.75
CA VAL A 501 25.88 1.38 -16.55
C VAL A 501 25.53 2.83 -16.83
#